data_AF-A0A2V6FVZ4-F1
#
_entry.id   AF-A0A2V6FVZ4-F1
#
_cell.length_a   1.000
_cell.length_b   1.000
_cell.length_c   1.000
_cell.angle_alpha   90.00
_cell.angle_beta   90.00
_cell.angle_gamma   90.00
#
_symmetry.space_group_name_H-M   'P 1'
#
loop_
_entity.id
_entity.type
_entity.pdbx_description
1 polymer ?
#
loop_
_entity_poly.entity_id
_entity_poly.type
_entity_poly.pdbx_seq_one_letter_code
_entity_poly.pdbx_strand_id
1 'polypeptide(L)'
;MPEERFAALPELPELPHWMILTGNLLIGLDALFFFVFYCTYLPQSWIGPVTGTGALIGALLSYAGLKLSDQRALIALHWTMRKWLAVLIVGALLATLTCIGYVNPCIVKAPPGAQILVDGKMVATVPTIVSDNPLDWLANKPERLHLRWDSHEIHIRKKWWVTGEWHDDSVGTVELQWTRPRHLFEKWTMEAQLVPLLRITSDSVLPADRTGFTPLANKSSFDEEWTAAVAGWDSGLQASLTATAAGTDETPLKPFVLRVEVRTKTDKSGMLAFAFFNLKGEMLRPFLPIPIRDVSDQSEIESARQRVFSALEDELQIKKLEFKGTLQRAVAATTVIQHVADMLPHDPSIAASVVSTTAALPKIAEQIRQSGTFSSEKLATQASLWNSAAVANEAVRLGYPDQAAQVATEISKVGEAAAATGRIETAKVAKSSLAQIIAAPAEGPRGAKIAEDLRASHERVASAIALANTQSSATKPRVYLHIGGESQRSSAAGIEAALQSAGFVVPGIQNVLGRAYIPDTAEVRYFVYPQSKTKADEILAILTKAGCKDGRSSYVKPSAQDVATSSDISTHFEVWFGKNSFGSQGRQ
;
A
#
# COMPACT_ATOMS: atom_id res chain seq x y z
N MET A 1 10.48 17.27 79.49
CA MET A 1 10.76 18.64 79.01
C MET A 1 11.84 18.57 77.92
N PRO A 2 11.47 18.67 76.63
CA PRO A 2 12.42 18.63 75.50
C PRO A 2 13.09 19.98 75.19
N GLU A 3 12.56 21.10 75.73
CA GLU A 3 12.97 22.45 75.31
C GLU A 3 14.33 22.90 75.86
N GLU A 4 14.76 22.44 77.04
CA GLU A 4 16.06 22.87 77.61
C GLU A 4 17.29 22.23 76.94
N ARG A 5 17.12 21.15 76.16
CA ARG A 5 18.25 20.53 75.44
C ARG A 5 18.64 21.25 74.15
N PHE A 6 17.80 22.17 73.65
CA PHE A 6 18.09 22.93 72.44
C PHE A 6 18.88 24.22 72.68
N ALA A 7 18.94 24.72 73.92
CA ALA A 7 19.60 25.99 74.25
C ALA A 7 21.14 25.92 74.35
N ALA A 8 21.73 24.72 74.30
CA ALA A 8 23.18 24.51 74.48
C ALA A 8 23.93 24.15 73.18
N LEU A 9 23.30 24.31 72.01
CA LEU A 9 23.96 24.03 70.74
C LEU A 9 24.90 25.19 70.37
N PRO A 10 26.18 24.91 70.05
CA PRO A 10 27.11 25.95 69.61
C PRO A 10 26.59 26.59 68.31
N GLU A 11 26.64 27.92 68.23
CA GLU A 11 26.33 28.68 67.02
C GLU A 11 27.14 28.10 65.86
N LEU A 12 26.44 27.48 64.92
CA LEU A 12 27.07 26.91 63.73
C LEU A 12 27.54 28.06 62.84
N PRO A 13 28.74 27.97 62.23
CA PRO A 13 29.20 28.99 61.31
C PRO A 13 28.22 29.08 60.14
N GLU A 14 27.67 30.28 59.93
CA GLU A 14 26.81 30.55 58.79
C GLU A 14 27.57 30.21 57.49
N LEU A 15 26.91 29.49 56.58
CA LEU A 15 27.47 29.25 55.27
C LEU A 15 27.68 30.60 54.57
N PRO A 16 28.85 30.85 53.97
CA PRO A 16 29.07 32.08 53.24
C PRO A 16 27.99 32.30 52.18
N HIS A 17 27.36 33.47 52.14
CA HIS A 17 26.27 33.78 51.21
C HIS A 17 26.62 33.48 49.74
N TRP A 18 27.87 33.64 49.34
CA TRP A 18 28.33 33.32 47.99
C TRP A 18 28.21 31.82 47.65
N MET A 19 28.34 30.91 48.62
CA MET A 19 28.16 29.47 48.39
C MET A 19 26.69 29.12 48.12
N ILE A 20 25.77 29.76 48.86
CA ILE A 20 24.32 29.59 48.65
C ILE A 20 23.93 30.12 47.26
N LEU A 21 24.45 31.29 46.89
CA LEU A 21 24.19 31.90 45.58
C LEU A 21 24.76 31.05 44.43
N THR A 22 26.01 30.61 44.54
CA THR A 22 26.67 29.73 43.55
C THR A 22 25.88 28.44 43.40
N GLY A 23 25.38 27.93 44.52
CA GLY A 23 24.60 26.71 44.51
C GLY A 23 23.27 26.83 43.76
N ASN A 24 22.51 27.89 44.06
CA ASN A 24 21.25 28.17 43.37
C ASN A 24 21.48 28.42 41.87
N LEU A 25 22.59 29.08 41.51
CA LEU A 25 22.96 29.30 40.11
C LEU A 25 23.24 27.98 39.38
N LEU A 26 24.00 27.07 40.00
CA LEU A 26 24.31 25.76 39.42
C LEU A 26 23.05 24.91 39.23
N ILE A 27 22.14 24.90 40.21
CA ILE A 27 20.85 24.20 40.11
C ILE A 27 20.00 24.82 38.99
N GLY A 28 19.99 26.14 38.87
CA GLY A 28 19.29 26.85 37.79
C GLY A 28 19.83 26.51 36.40
N LEU A 29 21.15 26.44 36.25
CA LEU A 29 21.80 26.05 35.00
C LEU A 29 21.51 24.59 34.64
N ASP A 30 21.58 23.67 35.60
CA ASP A 30 21.28 22.26 35.38
C ASP A 30 19.80 22.07 34.97
N ALA A 31 18.88 22.77 35.64
CA ALA A 31 17.47 22.78 35.26
C ALA A 31 17.25 23.35 33.85
N LEU A 32 17.99 24.38 33.45
CA LEU A 32 17.93 24.95 32.10
C LEU A 32 18.43 23.95 31.05
N PHE A 33 19.59 23.31 31.27
CA PHE A 33 20.13 22.30 30.35
C PHE A 33 19.22 21.10 30.25
N PHE A 34 18.71 20.63 31.39
CA PHE A 34 17.71 19.57 31.42
C PHE A 34 16.46 19.97 30.64
N PHE A 35 15.94 21.17 30.82
CA PHE A 35 14.75 21.66 30.10
C PHE A 35 15.01 21.74 28.59
N VAL A 36 16.16 22.28 28.18
CA VAL A 36 16.54 22.35 26.76
C VAL A 36 16.62 20.94 26.19
N PHE A 37 17.38 20.04 26.81
CA PHE A 37 17.51 18.64 26.39
C PHE A 37 16.15 17.92 26.34
N TYR A 38 15.32 18.14 27.35
CA TYR A 38 13.98 17.60 27.48
C TYR A 38 13.06 18.04 26.34
N CYS A 39 13.04 19.34 26.01
CA CYS A 39 12.17 19.87 24.96
C CYS A 39 12.64 19.49 23.55
N THR A 40 13.96 19.37 23.35
CA THR A 40 14.58 19.21 22.02
C THR A 40 14.88 17.76 21.65
N TYR A 41 15.30 16.91 22.59
CA TYR A 41 15.80 15.57 22.27
C TYR A 41 15.06 14.43 22.96
N LEU A 42 14.38 14.67 24.07
CA LEU A 42 13.77 13.57 24.83
C LEU A 42 12.48 13.05 24.17
N PRO A 43 12.29 11.72 24.10
CA PRO A 43 11.06 11.11 23.62
C PRO A 43 9.78 11.62 24.25
N GLN A 44 8.74 11.84 23.45
CA GLN A 44 7.45 12.30 23.98
C GLN A 44 6.82 11.27 24.94
N SER A 45 7.07 9.98 24.70
CA SER A 45 6.62 8.89 25.59
C SER A 45 7.32 8.90 26.96
N TRP A 46 8.47 9.56 27.09
CA TRP A 46 9.25 9.65 28.32
C TRP A 46 8.95 10.90 29.14
N ILE A 47 8.21 11.86 28.56
CA ILE A 47 7.81 13.12 29.20
C ILE A 47 7.13 12.87 30.55
N GLY A 48 6.11 11.99 30.59
CA GLY A 48 5.37 11.72 31.82
C GLY A 48 6.24 11.10 32.93
N PRO A 49 6.93 9.97 32.67
CA PRO A 49 7.78 9.32 33.67
C PRO A 49 8.92 10.21 34.18
N VAL A 50 9.57 10.97 33.28
CA VAL A 50 10.73 11.77 33.63
C VAL A 50 10.34 13.04 34.38
N THR A 51 9.27 13.75 33.99
CA THR A 51 8.78 14.91 34.75
C THR A 51 8.25 14.53 36.12
N GLY A 52 7.54 13.39 36.24
CA GLY A 52 7.10 12.86 37.52
C GLY A 52 8.27 12.51 38.45
N THR A 53 9.31 11.87 37.91
CA THR A 53 10.50 11.51 38.68
C THR A 53 11.32 12.75 39.06
N GLY A 54 11.48 13.72 38.15
CA GLY A 54 12.19 14.97 38.40
C GLY A 54 11.50 15.84 39.46
N ALA A 55 10.17 15.97 39.39
CA ALA A 55 9.39 16.68 40.41
C ALA A 55 9.48 16.00 41.78
N LEU A 56 9.45 14.67 41.83
CA LEU A 56 9.60 13.90 43.07
C LEU A 56 11.01 14.08 43.67
N ILE A 57 12.06 14.00 42.86
CA ILE A 57 13.44 14.23 43.32
C ILE A 57 13.61 15.67 43.81
N GLY A 58 13.09 16.66 43.08
CA GLY A 58 13.11 18.06 43.50
C GLY A 58 12.36 18.32 44.81
N ALA A 59 11.21 17.68 45.00
CA ALA A 59 10.44 17.75 46.24
C ALA A 59 11.17 17.06 47.40
N LEU A 60 11.78 15.89 47.17
CA LEU A 60 12.56 15.16 48.18
C LEU A 60 13.84 15.91 48.57
N LEU A 61 14.52 16.55 47.61
CA LEU A 61 15.70 17.35 47.86
C LEU A 61 15.37 18.65 48.61
N SER A 62 14.26 19.30 48.27
CA SER A 62 13.73 20.47 49.00
C SER A 62 13.30 20.09 50.43
N TYR A 63 12.58 18.98 50.58
CA TYR A 63 12.14 18.46 51.89
C TYR A 63 13.31 18.04 52.78
N ALA A 64 14.32 17.39 52.21
CA ALA A 64 15.54 17.02 52.94
C ALA A 64 16.41 18.24 53.28
N GLY A 65 16.39 19.30 52.47
CA GLY A 65 17.06 20.57 52.75
C GLY A 65 16.45 21.30 53.94
N LEU A 66 15.13 21.21 54.13
CA LEU A 66 14.40 21.83 55.24
C LEU A 66 14.56 21.10 56.59
N LYS A 67 15.01 19.84 56.61
CA LYS A 67 15.10 19.01 57.82
C LYS A 67 16.51 18.84 58.41
N LEU A 68 17.53 19.43 57.81
CA LEU A 68 18.91 19.35 58.28
C LEU A 68 19.27 20.59 59.11
N SER A 69 18.63 20.75 60.27
CA SER A 69 18.94 21.84 61.21
C SER A 69 19.62 21.36 62.50
N ASP A 70 20.07 20.10 62.60
CA ASP A 70 20.73 19.67 63.83
C ASP A 70 21.91 18.70 63.64
N GLN A 71 22.99 19.05 64.34
CA GLN A 71 24.34 18.48 64.46
C GLN A 71 24.79 17.37 63.48
N ARG A 72 25.53 17.80 62.44
CA ARG A 72 26.89 17.35 62.08
C ARG A 72 27.33 18.15 60.86
N ALA A 73 27.81 19.38 61.06
CA ALA A 73 28.17 20.31 59.99
C ALA A 73 29.16 19.75 58.97
N LEU A 74 30.14 18.93 59.40
CA LEU A 74 31.08 18.27 58.49
C LEU A 74 30.43 17.17 57.65
N ILE A 75 29.49 16.41 58.21
CA ILE A 75 28.74 15.39 57.46
C ILE A 75 27.75 16.08 56.52
N ALA A 76 27.10 17.15 56.96
CA ALA A 76 26.26 17.99 56.12
C ALA A 76 27.07 18.62 54.98
N LEU A 77 28.29 19.10 55.22
CA LEU A 77 29.18 19.64 54.19
C LEU A 77 29.62 18.55 53.21
N HIS A 78 30.01 17.36 53.69
CA HIS A 78 30.36 16.23 52.83
C HIS A 78 29.17 15.76 51.97
N TRP A 79 27.98 15.71 52.55
CA TRP A 79 26.75 15.41 51.82
C TRP A 79 26.41 16.48 50.80
N THR A 80 26.56 17.74 51.15
CA THR A 80 26.37 18.89 50.25
C THR A 80 27.37 18.84 49.10
N MET A 81 28.65 18.56 49.35
CA MET A 81 29.68 18.39 48.31
C MET A 81 29.39 17.20 47.40
N ARG A 82 28.90 16.07 47.94
CA ARG A 82 28.47 14.93 47.12
C ARG A 82 27.26 15.28 46.24
N LYS A 83 26.31 16.07 46.74
CA LYS A 83 25.19 16.58 45.95
C LYS A 83 25.68 17.53 44.85
N TRP A 84 26.58 18.46 45.16
CA TRP A 84 27.19 19.34 44.16
C TRP A 84 27.90 18.55 43.06
N LEU A 85 28.70 17.54 43.45
CA LEU A 85 29.39 16.68 42.50
C LEU A 85 28.42 15.90 41.63
N ALA A 86 27.33 15.36 42.21
CA ALA A 86 26.30 14.67 41.45
C ALA A 86 25.59 15.60 40.44
N VAL A 87 25.22 16.82 40.87
CA VAL A 87 24.62 17.85 40.00
C VAL A 87 25.59 18.22 38.87
N LEU A 88 26.88 18.39 39.17
CA LEU A 88 27.89 18.69 38.14
C LEU A 88 28.07 17.54 37.14
N ILE A 89 28.09 16.29 37.60
CA ILE A 89 28.22 15.11 36.73
C ILE A 89 26.98 14.98 35.83
N VAL A 90 25.78 15.13 36.40
CA VAL A 90 24.52 15.06 35.64
C VAL A 90 24.43 16.21 34.63
N GLY A 91 24.74 17.43 35.05
CA GLY A 91 24.75 18.59 34.17
C GLY A 91 25.78 18.48 33.05
N ALA A 92 26.99 17.97 33.34
CA ALA A 92 28.00 17.71 32.32
C ALA A 92 27.56 16.62 31.32
N LEU A 93 26.90 15.57 31.80
CA LEU A 93 26.34 14.53 30.95
C LEU A 93 25.23 15.08 30.05
N LEU A 94 24.28 15.85 30.62
CA LEU A 94 23.20 16.49 29.87
C LEU A 94 23.73 17.48 28.84
N ALA A 95 24.73 18.29 29.20
CA ALA A 95 25.40 19.19 28.27
C ALA A 95 26.06 18.40 27.14
N THR A 96 26.77 17.31 27.45
CA THR A 96 27.41 16.44 26.45
C THR A 96 26.39 15.81 25.51
N LEU A 97 25.29 15.26 26.03
CA LEU A 97 24.21 14.68 25.23
C LEU A 97 23.53 15.73 24.34
N THR A 98 23.31 16.93 24.86
CA THR A 98 22.79 18.08 24.12
C THR A 98 23.75 18.48 22.98
N CYS A 99 25.05 18.53 23.26
CA CYS A 99 26.08 18.79 22.25
C CYS A 99 26.11 17.70 21.18
N ILE A 100 25.97 16.42 21.56
CA ILE A 100 25.91 15.31 20.59
C ILE A 100 24.69 15.46 19.68
N GLY A 101 23.50 15.73 20.24
CA GLY A 101 22.28 15.95 19.45
C GLY A 101 22.39 17.18 18.53
N TYR A 102 23.09 18.22 18.98
CA TYR A 102 23.32 19.43 18.19
C TYR A 102 24.34 19.21 17.06
N VAL A 103 25.42 18.47 17.31
CA VAL A 103 26.48 18.17 16.34
C VAL A 103 26.03 17.16 15.29
N ASN A 104 25.07 16.29 15.64
CA ASN A 104 24.54 15.25 14.75
C ASN A 104 23.06 15.51 14.38
N PRO A 105 22.74 16.60 13.66
CA PRO A 105 21.38 16.82 13.19
C PRO A 105 20.99 15.76 12.15
N CYS A 106 19.70 15.52 12.01
CA CYS A 106 19.16 14.78 10.88
C CYS A 106 19.38 15.62 9.62
N ILE A 107 20.14 15.10 8.67
CA ILE A 107 20.43 15.78 7.40
C ILE A 107 19.43 15.33 6.36
N VAL A 108 18.58 16.26 5.89
CA VAL A 108 17.62 16.02 4.82
C VAL A 108 18.06 16.77 3.56
N LYS A 109 18.24 16.03 2.47
CA LYS A 109 18.46 16.59 1.13
C LYS A 109 17.15 16.54 0.38
N ALA A 110 16.60 17.70 0.06
CA ALA A 110 15.34 17.83 -0.66
C ALA A 110 15.49 18.88 -1.78
N PRO A 111 14.73 18.75 -2.88
CA PRO A 111 14.82 19.68 -3.99
C PRO A 111 14.33 21.09 -3.59
N PRO A 112 14.84 22.16 -4.24
CA PRO A 112 14.44 23.54 -3.92
C PRO A 112 12.92 23.73 -4.02
N GLY A 113 12.34 24.48 -3.08
CA GLY A 113 10.90 24.71 -2.96
C GLY A 113 10.11 23.55 -2.32
N ALA A 114 10.76 22.47 -1.90
CA ALA A 114 10.10 21.39 -1.17
C ALA A 114 9.83 21.80 0.29
N GLN A 115 8.65 21.45 0.78
CA GLN A 115 8.27 21.50 2.19
C GLN A 115 8.65 20.19 2.86
N ILE A 116 9.37 20.26 3.97
CA ILE A 116 9.72 19.11 4.80
C ILE A 116 8.76 19.10 5.99
N LEU A 117 7.99 18.02 6.10
CA LEU A 117 7.10 17.77 7.21
C LEU A 117 7.69 16.66 8.08
N VAL A 118 7.60 16.82 9.39
CA VAL A 118 8.00 15.83 10.37
C VAL A 118 6.80 15.56 11.26
N ASP A 119 6.36 14.29 11.31
CA ASP A 119 5.15 13.84 12.00
C ASP A 119 3.90 14.66 11.60
N GLY A 120 3.76 14.92 10.31
CA GLY A 120 2.67 15.70 9.73
C GLY A 120 2.74 17.22 9.95
N LYS A 121 3.77 17.74 10.65
CA LYS A 121 3.96 19.19 10.88
C LYS A 121 5.05 19.74 9.98
N MET A 122 4.79 20.85 9.32
CA MET A 122 5.78 21.54 8.49
C MET A 122 6.91 22.10 9.36
N VAL A 123 8.15 21.71 9.05
CA VAL A 123 9.35 22.12 9.80
C VAL A 123 10.21 23.10 9.00
N ALA A 124 10.38 22.86 7.70
CA ALA A 124 11.23 23.70 6.86
C ALA A 124 10.72 23.73 5.41
N THR A 125 11.04 24.79 4.68
CA THR A 125 10.94 24.85 3.22
C THR A 125 12.33 24.99 2.66
N VAL A 126 12.75 24.09 1.78
CA VAL A 126 14.04 24.23 1.10
C VAL A 126 14.00 25.50 0.26
N PRO A 127 14.92 26.46 0.45
CA PRO A 127 14.90 27.70 -0.28
C PRO A 127 14.94 27.44 -1.79
N THR A 128 14.08 28.15 -2.52
CA THR A 128 14.04 28.07 -3.98
C THR A 128 15.25 28.82 -4.55
N ILE A 129 16.31 28.10 -4.91
CA ILE A 129 17.41 28.70 -5.68
C ILE A 129 16.99 28.70 -7.14
N VAL A 130 16.79 29.89 -7.71
CA VAL A 130 16.55 30.08 -9.14
C VAL A 130 17.90 29.96 -9.85
N SER A 131 18.27 28.74 -10.23
CA SER A 131 19.38 28.48 -11.16
C SER A 131 18.82 27.75 -12.37
N ASP A 132 19.23 28.20 -13.56
CA ASP A 132 18.89 27.59 -14.85
C ASP A 132 19.61 26.25 -15.08
N ASN A 133 20.62 25.93 -14.25
CA ASN A 133 21.32 24.67 -14.30
C ASN A 133 20.73 23.67 -13.27
N PRO A 134 20.08 22.57 -13.71
CA PRO A 134 19.47 21.61 -12.80
C PRO A 134 20.48 20.84 -11.93
N LEU A 135 21.78 20.85 -12.29
CA LEU A 135 22.84 20.30 -11.43
C LEU A 135 23.11 21.16 -10.20
N ASP A 136 22.85 22.47 -10.27
CA ASP A 136 22.95 23.36 -9.11
C ASP A 136 21.88 23.03 -8.07
N TRP A 137 20.76 22.42 -8.48
CA TRP A 137 19.72 21.96 -7.56
C TRP A 137 20.18 20.79 -6.69
N LEU A 138 21.07 19.93 -7.21
CA LEU A 138 21.71 18.84 -6.47
C LEU A 138 22.84 19.33 -5.57
N ALA A 139 23.38 20.52 -5.86
CA ALA A 139 24.39 21.20 -5.05
C ALA A 139 23.81 21.99 -3.86
N ASN A 140 22.48 22.00 -3.69
CA ASN A 140 21.83 22.67 -2.56
C ASN A 140 22.40 22.19 -1.22
N LYS A 141 22.61 23.15 -0.31
CA LYS A 141 23.04 22.85 1.05
C LYS A 141 21.99 21.94 1.71
N PRO A 142 22.39 20.79 2.28
CA PRO A 142 21.47 19.95 3.02
C PRO A 142 20.79 20.73 4.14
N GLU A 143 19.48 20.51 4.34
CA GLU A 143 18.77 21.05 5.48
C GLU A 143 19.09 20.22 6.73
N ARG A 144 19.41 20.90 7.82
CA ARG A 144 19.76 20.28 9.11
C ARG A 144 18.56 20.38 10.04
N LEU A 145 17.93 19.25 10.31
CA LEU A 145 16.80 19.15 11.22
C LEU A 145 17.27 18.62 12.58
N HIS A 146 17.05 19.41 13.62
CA HIS A 146 17.26 18.98 15.00
C HIS A 146 15.98 18.31 15.50
N LEU A 147 15.89 17.00 15.31
CA LEU A 147 14.74 16.20 15.70
C LEU A 147 14.93 15.59 17.08
N ARG A 148 13.82 15.21 17.72
CA ARG A 148 13.87 14.45 18.98
C ARG A 148 14.47 13.07 18.74
N TRP A 149 14.93 12.42 19.80
CA TRP A 149 15.44 11.04 19.74
C TRP A 149 14.30 10.02 19.74
N ASP A 150 13.28 10.30 18.91
CA ASP A 150 12.14 9.44 18.64
C ASP A 150 12.20 8.92 17.21
N SER A 151 11.34 7.93 16.93
CA SER A 151 11.06 7.58 15.54
C SER A 151 10.15 8.64 14.94
N HIS A 152 10.65 9.34 13.91
CA HIS A 152 9.91 10.38 13.21
C HIS A 152 9.52 9.92 11.80
N GLU A 153 8.34 10.33 11.36
CA GLU A 153 7.91 10.21 9.96
C GLU A 153 8.27 11.50 9.22
N ILE A 154 9.13 11.42 8.20
CA ILE A 154 9.57 12.58 7.43
C ILE A 154 8.92 12.52 6.06
N HIS A 155 8.11 13.52 5.73
CA HIS A 155 7.51 13.68 4.41
C HIS A 155 8.15 14.87 3.69
N ILE A 156 8.44 14.71 2.40
CA ILE A 156 8.91 15.79 1.55
C ILE A 156 7.83 16.06 0.52
N ARG A 157 7.17 17.22 0.63
CA ARG A 157 6.12 17.65 -0.30
C ARG A 157 6.66 18.76 -1.19
N LYS A 158 6.58 18.61 -2.51
CA LYS A 158 6.92 19.68 -3.45
C LYS A 158 5.77 19.92 -4.41
N LYS A 159 5.31 21.17 -4.48
CA LYS A 159 4.36 21.60 -5.51
C LYS A 159 5.15 21.81 -6.80
N TRP A 160 4.79 21.06 -7.84
CA TRP A 160 5.37 21.21 -9.17
C TRP A 160 4.39 22.00 -10.02
N TRP A 161 4.88 23.09 -10.62
CA TRP A 161 4.13 23.84 -11.60
C TRP A 161 4.49 23.27 -12.98
N VAL A 162 3.51 22.70 -13.65
CA VAL A 162 3.66 22.34 -15.07
C VAL A 162 3.25 23.58 -15.85
N THR A 163 4.21 24.31 -16.39
CA THR A 163 3.91 25.46 -17.24
C THR A 163 3.28 24.97 -18.55
N GLY A 164 1.95 25.01 -18.56
CA GLY A 164 1.07 24.85 -19.71
C GLY A 164 -0.26 25.49 -19.31
N GLU A 165 -0.37 26.78 -19.57
CA GLU A 165 -1.51 27.68 -19.30
C GLU A 165 -1.87 27.90 -17.83
N TRP A 166 -1.97 29.18 -17.46
CA TRP A 166 -2.35 29.65 -16.13
C TRP A 166 -3.83 29.34 -15.85
N HIS A 167 -4.11 28.23 -15.17
CA HIS A 167 -5.37 28.04 -14.46
C HIS A 167 -5.08 27.67 -13.00
N ASP A 168 -5.50 28.53 -12.08
CA ASP A 168 -5.22 28.45 -10.63
C ASP A 168 -5.91 27.27 -9.91
N ASP A 169 -6.78 26.52 -10.58
CA ASP A 169 -7.78 25.68 -9.91
C ASP A 169 -7.50 24.16 -9.85
N SER A 170 -6.29 23.69 -10.22
CA SER A 170 -5.98 22.25 -10.14
C SER A 170 -4.63 21.93 -9.49
N VAL A 171 -4.49 22.27 -8.22
CA VAL A 171 -3.30 21.95 -7.42
C VAL A 171 -3.44 20.56 -6.79
N GLY A 172 -3.02 19.51 -7.51
CA GLY A 172 -2.76 18.20 -6.93
C GLY A 172 -1.49 18.24 -6.08
N THR A 173 -1.60 17.97 -4.78
CA THR A 173 -0.44 17.87 -3.89
C THR A 173 0.10 16.43 -3.98
N VAL A 174 1.30 16.25 -4.53
CA VAL A 174 1.97 14.94 -4.54
C VAL A 174 2.65 14.74 -3.19
N GLU A 175 2.26 13.69 -2.48
CA GLU A 175 2.74 13.34 -1.14
C GLU A 175 3.52 12.03 -1.18
N LEU A 176 4.83 12.10 -0.91
CA LEU A 176 5.69 10.92 -0.78
C LEU A 176 5.82 10.56 0.71
N GLN A 177 5.31 9.38 1.08
CA GLN A 177 5.34 8.86 2.45
C GLN A 177 6.56 7.96 2.68
N TRP A 178 7.37 8.23 3.71
CA TRP A 178 8.57 7.45 4.03
C TRP A 178 8.48 6.91 5.46
N THR A 179 8.43 5.58 5.62
CA THR A 179 8.42 4.94 6.95
C THR A 179 9.50 3.85 7.11
N ARG A 180 10.36 4.04 8.13
CA ARG A 180 11.34 3.13 8.78
C ARG A 180 12.82 3.14 8.30
N PRO A 181 13.76 3.69 9.12
CA PRO A 181 15.20 3.59 8.91
C PRO A 181 15.81 2.63 9.94
N ARG A 182 16.14 1.37 9.60
CA ARG A 182 16.68 0.47 10.64
C ARG A 182 17.92 -0.33 10.36
N HIS A 183 18.50 -0.29 9.17
CA HIS A 183 19.75 -1.01 8.94
C HIS A 183 20.42 -0.41 7.73
N LEU A 184 21.18 0.64 8.03
CA LEU A 184 22.38 1.03 7.33
C LEU A 184 22.21 1.46 5.86
N PHE A 185 22.74 2.65 5.61
CA PHE A 185 23.50 2.96 4.41
C PHE A 185 24.65 1.95 4.12
N GLU A 186 24.48 0.64 4.25
CA GLU A 186 25.59 -0.29 3.95
C GLU A 186 25.51 -0.93 2.59
N LYS A 187 24.33 -1.07 1.97
CA LYS A 187 24.23 -1.52 0.58
C LYS A 187 23.07 -0.82 -0.08
N TRP A 188 23.39 0.10 -0.98
CA TRP A 188 22.43 0.57 -1.97
C TRP A 188 21.79 -0.64 -2.66
N THR A 189 20.48 -0.76 -2.57
CA THR A 189 19.65 -1.25 -3.67
C THR A 189 18.53 -0.25 -3.81
N MET A 190 18.75 0.73 -4.70
CA MET A 190 17.64 1.45 -5.29
C MET A 190 16.88 0.44 -6.16
N GLU A 191 15.66 0.09 -5.76
CA GLU A 191 14.62 -0.21 -6.73
C GLU A 191 13.73 1.03 -6.80
N ALA A 192 14.21 2.03 -7.54
CA ALA A 192 13.28 2.93 -8.19
C ALA A 192 12.72 2.15 -9.38
N GLN A 193 11.49 1.65 -9.27
CA GLN A 193 10.72 1.32 -10.48
C GLN A 193 10.33 2.65 -11.13
N LEU A 194 11.23 3.17 -11.97
CA LEU A 194 10.81 4.03 -13.06
C LEU A 194 10.02 3.13 -14.01
N VAL A 195 8.72 3.39 -14.15
CA VAL A 195 7.99 2.94 -15.34
C VAL A 195 8.13 4.08 -16.36
N PRO A 196 9.07 4.00 -17.32
CA PRO A 196 9.01 4.90 -18.46
C PRO A 196 7.78 4.50 -19.28
N LEU A 197 6.79 5.39 -19.37
CA LEU A 197 5.80 5.31 -20.44
C LEU A 197 6.56 5.60 -21.75
N LEU A 198 6.89 4.56 -22.51
CA LEU A 198 7.51 4.69 -23.81
C LEU A 198 6.42 4.76 -24.88
N ARG A 199 6.35 5.87 -25.63
CA ARG A 199 5.44 5.99 -26.78
C ARG A 199 6.22 5.81 -28.07
N ILE A 200 5.77 4.93 -28.97
CA ILE A 200 6.32 4.78 -30.31
C ILE A 200 5.53 5.69 -31.27
N THR A 201 6.22 6.58 -31.98
CA THR A 201 5.59 7.45 -32.99
C THR A 201 6.35 7.41 -34.31
N SER A 202 5.63 7.42 -35.43
CA SER A 202 6.19 7.75 -36.74
C SER A 202 6.28 9.28 -36.84
N ASP A 203 7.45 9.80 -37.19
CA ASP A 203 7.64 11.22 -37.49
C ASP A 203 8.59 11.34 -38.68
N SER A 204 8.42 12.36 -39.53
CA SER A 204 9.11 12.48 -40.82
C SER A 204 10.36 13.37 -40.79
N VAL A 205 10.79 13.79 -39.61
CA VAL A 205 11.80 14.85 -39.45
C VAL A 205 12.93 14.42 -38.50
N LEU A 206 13.70 13.39 -38.83
CA LEU A 206 15.09 13.35 -38.40
C LEU A 206 15.92 14.33 -39.25
N PRO A 207 16.91 15.04 -38.67
CA PRO A 207 17.80 15.90 -39.44
C PRO A 207 18.43 15.12 -40.59
N ALA A 208 18.38 15.69 -41.79
CA ALA A 208 18.95 15.09 -42.99
C ALA A 208 20.49 15.03 -42.87
N ASP A 209 20.97 13.90 -42.39
CA ASP A 209 22.36 13.48 -42.52
C ASP A 209 22.68 13.17 -44.00
N ARG A 210 23.91 13.48 -44.42
CA ARG A 210 24.62 13.25 -45.71
C ARG A 210 24.57 11.80 -46.29
N THR A 211 23.63 10.96 -45.91
CA THR A 211 23.52 9.54 -46.31
C THR A 211 22.90 9.28 -47.69
N GLY A 212 22.40 10.31 -48.40
CA GLY A 212 21.81 10.13 -49.74
C GLY A 212 20.40 9.52 -49.76
N PHE A 213 19.71 9.51 -48.63
CA PHE A 213 18.31 9.10 -48.50
C PHE A 213 17.42 10.34 -48.47
N THR A 214 16.37 10.37 -49.29
CA THR A 214 15.34 11.41 -49.27
C THR A 214 14.15 10.96 -48.42
N PRO A 215 13.62 11.82 -47.52
CA PRO A 215 12.32 11.57 -46.89
C PRO A 215 11.26 11.27 -47.96
N LEU A 216 10.37 10.32 -47.69
CA LEU A 216 9.26 9.95 -48.57
C LEU A 216 8.35 11.17 -48.77
N ALA A 217 8.58 11.93 -49.83
CA ALA A 217 7.91 13.22 -50.00
C ALA A 217 6.54 13.13 -50.69
N ASN A 218 6.07 11.95 -51.13
CA ASN A 218 4.80 11.89 -51.90
C ASN A 218 4.17 10.50 -52.15
N LYS A 219 3.80 9.73 -51.11
CA LYS A 219 2.84 8.61 -51.27
C LYS A 219 2.00 8.39 -50.00
N SER A 220 0.82 9.00 -49.96
CA SER A 220 -0.12 8.94 -48.84
C SER A 220 -0.51 7.52 -48.39
N SER A 221 -0.52 6.53 -49.30
CA SER A 221 -0.91 5.15 -48.94
C SER A 221 0.14 4.41 -48.12
N PHE A 222 1.44 4.62 -48.40
CA PHE A 222 2.51 3.95 -47.65
C PHE A 222 2.66 4.58 -46.26
N ASP A 223 2.51 5.90 -46.16
CA ASP A 223 2.57 6.61 -44.89
C ASP A 223 1.41 6.23 -43.96
N GLU A 224 0.21 5.98 -44.50
CA GLU A 224 -0.94 5.48 -43.75
C GLU A 224 -0.72 4.05 -43.24
N GLU A 225 -0.28 3.12 -44.10
CA GLU A 225 0.00 1.73 -43.72
C GLU A 225 1.13 1.64 -42.68
N TRP A 226 2.19 2.43 -42.86
CA TRP A 226 3.31 2.49 -41.94
C TRP A 226 2.90 3.11 -40.59
N THR A 227 2.15 4.20 -40.61
CA THR A 227 1.65 4.83 -39.37
C THR A 227 0.72 3.90 -38.60
N ALA A 228 -0.14 3.14 -39.31
CA ALA A 228 -0.98 2.11 -38.72
C ALA A 228 -0.13 0.97 -38.11
N ALA A 229 0.93 0.54 -38.80
CA ALA A 229 1.84 -0.47 -38.28
C ALA A 229 2.55 0.00 -37.00
N VAL A 230 3.10 1.22 -36.99
CA VAL A 230 3.78 1.81 -35.82
C VAL A 230 2.82 2.01 -34.64
N ALA A 231 1.57 2.41 -34.88
CA ALA A 231 0.55 2.51 -33.84
C ALA A 231 0.22 1.14 -33.21
N GLY A 232 0.24 0.07 -34.03
CA GLY A 232 0.14 -1.30 -33.53
C GLY A 232 1.34 -1.71 -32.68
N TRP A 233 2.54 -1.21 -32.99
CA TRP A 233 3.76 -1.47 -32.20
C TRP A 233 3.70 -0.77 -30.85
N ASP A 234 3.26 0.49 -30.80
CA ASP A 234 3.03 1.25 -29.57
C ASP A 234 2.05 0.52 -28.64
N SER A 235 0.92 0.06 -29.19
CA SER A 235 -0.10 -0.69 -28.44
C SER A 235 0.45 -1.99 -27.85
N GLY A 236 1.26 -2.73 -28.62
CA GLY A 236 1.91 -3.96 -28.16
C GLY A 236 2.94 -3.72 -27.06
N LEU A 237 3.74 -2.64 -27.18
CA LEU A 237 4.71 -2.27 -26.16
C LEU A 237 4.03 -1.84 -24.86
N GLN A 238 3.00 -0.99 -24.94
CA GLN A 238 2.23 -0.52 -23.78
C GLN A 238 1.60 -1.69 -23.02
N ALA A 239 1.03 -2.68 -23.72
CA ALA A 239 0.51 -3.89 -23.08
C ALA A 239 1.57 -4.65 -22.28
N SER A 240 2.79 -4.78 -22.80
CA SER A 240 3.89 -5.49 -22.13
C SER A 240 4.50 -4.74 -20.95
N LEU A 241 4.63 -3.41 -21.07
CA LEU A 241 5.08 -2.56 -19.96
C LEU A 241 4.07 -2.56 -18.81
N THR A 242 2.78 -2.51 -19.13
CA THR A 242 1.69 -2.53 -18.12
C THR A 242 1.60 -3.90 -17.42
N ALA A 243 1.86 -5.01 -18.12
CA ALA A 243 1.87 -6.36 -17.53
C ALA A 243 3.02 -6.57 -16.53
N THR A 244 4.12 -5.83 -16.67
CA THR A 244 5.29 -5.91 -15.78
C THR A 244 5.17 -4.99 -14.57
N ALA A 245 4.33 -3.94 -14.65
CA ALA A 245 4.13 -2.91 -13.62
C ALA A 245 2.98 -3.20 -12.62
N ALA A 246 2.41 -4.42 -12.62
CA ALA A 246 1.30 -4.78 -11.75
C ALA A 246 1.73 -4.90 -10.27
N GLY A 247 1.85 -3.75 -9.59
CA GLY A 247 2.21 -3.68 -8.18
C GLY A 247 1.90 -2.36 -7.46
N THR A 248 1.65 -1.24 -8.15
CA THR A 248 1.41 0.05 -7.46
C THR A 248 0.43 0.93 -8.22
N ASP A 249 -0.65 1.34 -7.53
CA ASP A 249 -1.59 2.39 -7.95
C ASP A 249 -0.91 3.76 -7.84
N GLU A 250 -0.42 4.34 -8.94
CA GLU A 250 -0.20 5.79 -9.06
C GLU A 250 -0.37 6.29 -10.51
N THR A 251 -0.76 7.57 -10.62
CA THR A 251 -1.02 8.35 -11.84
C THR A 251 0.23 8.54 -12.73
N PRO A 252 0.05 8.86 -14.04
CA PRO A 252 1.06 8.63 -15.06
C PRO A 252 2.28 9.57 -14.95
N LEU A 253 3.46 8.98 -14.81
CA LEU A 253 4.74 9.66 -15.06
C LEU A 253 4.90 9.95 -16.57
N LYS A 254 5.45 11.12 -16.90
CA LYS A 254 5.47 11.66 -18.27
C LYS A 254 6.40 10.86 -19.21
N PRO A 255 6.01 10.66 -20.48
CA PRO A 255 6.61 9.65 -21.35
C PRO A 255 7.92 10.07 -22.02
N PHE A 256 8.76 9.08 -22.33
CA PHE A 256 9.79 9.17 -23.36
C PHE A 256 9.17 8.80 -24.71
N VAL A 257 9.58 9.46 -25.79
CA VAL A 257 9.09 9.14 -27.13
C VAL A 257 10.18 8.40 -27.89
N LEU A 258 9.92 7.15 -28.24
CA LEU A 258 10.68 6.43 -29.24
C LEU A 258 10.18 6.85 -30.62
N ARG A 259 10.98 7.60 -31.37
CA ARG A 259 10.63 7.91 -32.76
C ARG A 259 11.22 6.86 -33.66
N VAL A 260 10.42 6.40 -34.61
CA VAL A 260 10.81 5.40 -35.61
C VAL A 260 10.56 5.99 -36.99
N GLU A 261 11.62 6.10 -37.78
CA GLU A 261 11.60 6.63 -39.14
C GLU A 261 12.05 5.55 -40.12
N VAL A 262 11.27 5.35 -41.19
CA VAL A 262 11.68 4.52 -42.32
C VAL A 262 12.21 5.42 -43.42
N ARG A 263 13.47 5.23 -43.77
CA ARG A 263 14.10 5.85 -44.93
C ARG A 263 14.14 4.85 -46.06
N THR A 264 13.32 5.05 -47.08
CA THR A 264 13.29 4.18 -48.26
C THR A 264 14.26 4.65 -49.34
N LYS A 265 14.71 3.71 -50.17
CA LYS A 265 15.41 3.94 -51.43
C LYS A 265 14.45 3.75 -52.60
N THR A 266 14.89 4.15 -53.78
CA THR A 266 14.13 4.00 -55.04
C THR A 266 13.81 2.54 -55.40
N ASP A 267 14.55 1.57 -54.84
CA ASP A 267 14.43 0.13 -55.10
C ASP A 267 13.55 -0.62 -54.08
N LYS A 268 12.71 0.10 -53.32
CA LYS A 268 11.88 -0.42 -52.20
C LYS A 268 12.67 -0.96 -51.00
N SER A 269 14.00 -1.01 -51.05
CA SER A 269 14.78 -1.25 -49.84
C SER A 269 14.74 -0.02 -48.93
N GLY A 270 14.96 -0.21 -47.63
CA GLY A 270 14.92 0.87 -46.67
C GLY A 270 15.79 0.64 -45.46
N MET A 271 15.92 1.68 -44.64
CA MET A 271 16.57 1.64 -43.34
C MET A 271 15.58 2.15 -42.31
N LEU A 272 15.38 1.40 -41.24
CA LEU A 272 14.59 1.79 -40.09
C LEU A 272 15.52 2.44 -39.06
N ALA A 273 15.47 3.76 -38.97
CA ALA A 273 16.18 4.52 -37.95
C ALA A 273 15.25 4.75 -36.76
N PHE A 274 15.76 4.60 -35.54
CA PHE A 274 14.98 4.90 -34.34
C PHE A 274 15.87 5.47 -33.24
N ALA A 275 15.29 6.33 -32.42
CA ALA A 275 16.00 7.03 -31.36
C ALA A 275 15.04 7.45 -30.24
N PHE A 276 15.56 7.59 -29.03
CA PHE A 276 14.83 8.23 -27.95
C PHE A 276 14.86 9.75 -28.09
N PHE A 277 13.71 10.37 -27.90
CA PHE A 277 13.53 11.81 -27.88
C PHE A 277 12.89 12.25 -26.56
N ASN A 278 13.26 13.44 -26.11
CA ASN A 278 12.51 14.12 -25.07
C ASN A 278 11.28 14.84 -25.67
N LEU A 279 10.43 15.40 -24.81
CA LEU A 279 9.21 16.10 -25.22
C LEU A 279 9.47 17.40 -26.01
N LYS A 280 10.69 17.94 -25.96
CA LYS A 280 11.10 19.09 -26.76
C LYS A 280 11.53 18.69 -28.18
N GLY A 281 11.52 17.39 -28.50
CA GLY A 281 12.01 16.85 -29.77
C GLY A 281 13.53 16.78 -29.84
N GLU A 282 14.24 16.90 -28.72
CA GLU A 282 15.70 16.74 -28.69
C GLU A 282 16.04 15.24 -28.65
N MET A 283 16.92 14.82 -29.56
CA MET A 283 17.38 13.44 -29.64
C MET A 283 18.29 13.13 -28.43
N LEU A 284 17.86 12.18 -27.60
CA LEU A 284 18.60 11.73 -26.43
C LEU A 284 19.59 10.63 -26.80
N ARG A 285 19.14 9.64 -27.58
CA ARG A 285 19.95 8.46 -27.92
C ARG A 285 19.53 7.82 -29.24
N PRO A 286 20.40 7.78 -30.26
CA PRO A 286 20.13 7.02 -31.48
C PRO A 286 20.45 5.53 -31.33
N PHE A 287 19.71 4.69 -32.04
CA PHE A 287 19.99 3.27 -32.20
C PHE A 287 20.60 2.96 -33.57
N LEU A 288 21.20 1.77 -33.70
CA LEU A 288 21.74 1.30 -34.97
C LEU A 288 20.60 1.10 -35.99
N PRO A 289 20.64 1.73 -37.17
CA PRO A 289 19.60 1.57 -38.17
C PRO A 289 19.46 0.12 -38.65
N ILE A 290 18.22 -0.34 -38.79
CA ILE A 290 17.91 -1.72 -39.19
C ILE A 290 17.59 -1.75 -40.70
N PRO A 291 18.35 -2.49 -41.54
CA PRO A 291 18.04 -2.61 -42.96
C PRO A 291 16.78 -3.45 -43.19
N ILE A 292 15.93 -2.97 -44.11
CA ILE A 292 14.74 -3.62 -44.64
C ILE A 292 14.95 -3.84 -46.13
N ARG A 293 14.83 -5.08 -46.61
CA ARG A 293 15.12 -5.40 -48.02
C ARG A 293 14.02 -4.94 -48.96
N ASP A 294 12.77 -5.10 -48.55
CA ASP A 294 11.60 -4.64 -49.27
C ASP A 294 10.56 -4.16 -48.24
N VAL A 295 10.27 -2.85 -48.23
CA VAL A 295 9.28 -2.27 -47.30
C VAL A 295 7.84 -2.65 -47.63
N SER A 296 7.59 -3.31 -48.77
CA SER A 296 6.27 -3.86 -49.10
C SER A 296 6.08 -5.32 -48.65
N ASP A 297 7.12 -5.96 -48.12
CA ASP A 297 7.03 -7.32 -47.58
C ASP A 297 6.75 -7.28 -46.06
N GLN A 298 5.57 -7.76 -45.67
CA GLN A 298 5.11 -7.81 -44.28
C GLN A 298 6.04 -8.63 -43.37
N SER A 299 6.69 -9.67 -43.91
CA SER A 299 7.61 -10.52 -43.14
C SER A 299 8.91 -9.79 -42.80
N GLU A 300 9.40 -8.94 -43.70
CA GLU A 300 10.57 -8.08 -43.49
C GLU A 300 10.25 -6.95 -42.49
N ILE A 301 9.04 -6.38 -42.54
CA ILE A 301 8.55 -5.41 -41.54
C ILE A 301 8.49 -6.04 -40.15
N GLU A 302 7.94 -7.25 -40.02
CA GLU A 302 7.85 -7.96 -38.75
C GLU A 302 9.24 -8.35 -38.21
N SER A 303 10.16 -8.76 -39.08
CA SER A 303 11.56 -8.98 -38.73
C SER A 303 12.26 -7.70 -38.26
N ALA A 304 11.98 -6.56 -38.89
CA ALA A 304 12.49 -5.27 -38.46
C ALA A 304 11.91 -4.86 -37.09
N ARG A 305 10.60 -5.08 -36.88
CA ARG A 305 9.94 -4.89 -35.58
C ARG A 305 10.66 -5.66 -34.47
N GLN A 306 10.84 -6.97 -34.64
CA GLN A 306 11.49 -7.81 -33.63
C GLN A 306 12.91 -7.31 -33.28
N ARG A 307 13.65 -6.82 -34.28
CA ARG A 307 14.98 -6.24 -34.07
C ARG A 307 14.94 -4.90 -33.32
N VAL A 308 13.93 -4.04 -33.56
CA VAL A 308 13.70 -2.82 -32.74
C VAL A 308 13.42 -3.19 -31.29
N PHE A 309 12.51 -4.13 -31.06
CA PHE A 309 12.16 -4.55 -29.70
C PHE A 309 13.34 -5.19 -28.97
N SER A 310 14.14 -6.03 -29.64
CA SER A 310 15.37 -6.58 -29.06
C SER A 310 16.36 -5.50 -28.66
N ALA A 311 16.57 -4.48 -29.51
CA ALA A 311 17.44 -3.35 -29.19
C ALA A 311 16.93 -2.52 -28.01
N LEU A 312 15.60 -2.39 -27.86
CA LEU A 312 14.99 -1.74 -26.70
C LEU A 312 15.14 -2.57 -25.42
N GLU A 313 14.98 -3.89 -25.50
CA GLU A 313 15.17 -4.79 -24.35
C GLU A 313 16.61 -4.72 -23.83
N ASP A 314 17.59 -4.79 -24.74
CA ASP A 314 19.01 -4.68 -24.40
C ASP A 314 19.34 -3.34 -23.75
N GLU A 315 18.75 -2.26 -24.25
CA GLU A 315 18.99 -0.90 -23.76
C GLU A 315 18.32 -0.61 -22.41
N LEU A 316 17.07 -1.05 -22.25
CA LEU A 316 16.29 -0.83 -21.04
C LEU A 316 16.61 -1.86 -19.94
N GLN A 317 17.47 -2.85 -20.23
CA GLN A 317 17.83 -3.95 -19.34
C GLN A 317 16.61 -4.72 -18.80
N ILE A 318 15.52 -4.76 -19.57
CA ILE A 318 14.30 -5.46 -19.18
C ILE A 318 14.56 -6.96 -19.38
N LYS A 319 14.57 -7.75 -18.30
CA LYS A 319 14.73 -9.21 -18.40
C LYS A 319 13.60 -9.79 -19.28
N LYS A 320 13.99 -10.31 -20.45
CA LYS A 320 13.28 -11.22 -21.37
C LYS A 320 11.76 -11.29 -21.12
N LEU A 321 11.01 -10.39 -21.75
CA LEU A 321 9.56 -10.42 -21.79
C LEU A 321 9.12 -11.67 -22.58
N GLU A 322 8.75 -12.75 -21.87
CA GLU A 322 8.14 -13.91 -22.54
C GLU A 322 6.73 -13.55 -23.01
N PHE A 323 6.62 -13.19 -24.29
CA PHE A 323 5.39 -12.82 -25.00
C PHE A 323 4.37 -13.97 -25.21
N LYS A 324 4.42 -15.05 -24.41
CA LYS A 324 3.56 -16.23 -24.58
C LYS A 324 2.50 -16.31 -23.48
N GLY A 325 1.29 -15.76 -23.75
CA GLY A 325 0.07 -16.25 -23.11
C GLY A 325 -1.00 -15.23 -22.75
N THR A 326 -0.67 -13.95 -22.58
CA THR A 326 -1.62 -12.94 -22.10
C THR A 326 -2.51 -12.39 -23.22
N LEU A 327 -1.96 -12.23 -24.43
CA LEU A 327 -2.71 -11.77 -25.61
C LEU A 327 -3.77 -12.79 -26.06
N GLN A 328 -3.50 -14.10 -25.94
CA GLN A 328 -4.47 -15.16 -26.27
C GLN A 328 -5.71 -15.16 -25.37
N ARG A 329 -5.62 -14.66 -24.13
CA ARG A 329 -6.75 -14.62 -23.18
C ARG A 329 -7.58 -13.34 -23.28
N ALA A 330 -6.95 -12.20 -23.58
CA ALA A 330 -7.67 -10.97 -23.92
C ALA A 330 -8.43 -11.13 -25.25
N VAL A 331 -7.80 -11.80 -26.23
CA VAL A 331 -8.45 -12.19 -27.48
C VAL A 331 -9.66 -13.10 -27.21
N ALA A 332 -9.64 -14.00 -26.22
CA ALA A 332 -10.79 -14.85 -25.89
C ALA A 332 -12.03 -14.06 -25.42
N ALA A 333 -11.87 -12.94 -24.71
CA ALA A 333 -13.00 -12.08 -24.32
C ALA A 333 -13.56 -11.28 -25.53
N THR A 334 -12.69 -10.82 -26.43
CA THR A 334 -13.10 -10.24 -27.72
C THR A 334 -13.72 -11.30 -28.64
N THR A 335 -13.30 -12.57 -28.51
CA THR A 335 -13.83 -13.70 -29.28
C THR A 335 -15.29 -13.96 -28.93
N VAL A 336 -15.75 -13.75 -27.70
CA VAL A 336 -17.20 -13.88 -27.38
C VAL A 336 -18.03 -12.81 -28.09
N ILE A 337 -17.56 -11.56 -28.13
CA ILE A 337 -18.24 -10.47 -28.84
C ILE A 337 -18.20 -10.70 -30.36
N GLN A 338 -17.05 -11.12 -30.89
CA GLN A 338 -16.87 -11.40 -32.32
C GLN A 338 -17.67 -12.64 -32.75
N HIS A 339 -17.67 -13.71 -31.96
CA HIS A 339 -18.41 -14.94 -32.24
C HIS A 339 -19.93 -14.73 -32.15
N VAL A 340 -20.39 -13.84 -31.26
CA VAL A 340 -21.79 -13.39 -31.21
C VAL A 340 -22.14 -12.48 -32.41
N ALA A 341 -21.24 -11.59 -32.81
CA ALA A 341 -21.42 -10.76 -34.02
C ALA A 341 -21.46 -11.61 -35.31
N ASP A 342 -20.66 -12.68 -35.37
CA ASP A 342 -20.60 -13.62 -36.51
C ASP A 342 -21.81 -14.59 -36.53
N MET A 343 -22.49 -14.80 -35.39
CA MET A 343 -23.68 -15.67 -35.27
C MET A 343 -25.01 -14.96 -35.51
N LEU A 344 -25.02 -13.63 -35.59
CA LEU A 344 -26.22 -12.86 -35.90
C LEU A 344 -26.43 -12.82 -37.43
N PRO A 345 -27.67 -13.01 -37.93
CA PRO A 345 -27.94 -12.76 -39.35
C PRO A 345 -27.56 -11.33 -39.70
N HIS A 346 -27.21 -11.06 -40.97
CA HIS A 346 -26.85 -9.74 -41.51
C HIS A 346 -28.00 -8.70 -41.47
N ASP A 347 -28.71 -8.60 -40.36
CA ASP A 347 -29.67 -7.55 -40.10
C ASP A 347 -28.92 -6.32 -39.52
N PRO A 348 -28.80 -5.23 -40.30
CA PRO A 348 -28.07 -4.04 -39.88
C PRO A 348 -28.67 -3.36 -38.64
N SER A 349 -29.92 -3.66 -38.26
CA SER A 349 -30.54 -3.13 -37.04
C SER A 349 -29.91 -3.69 -35.76
N ILE A 350 -29.46 -4.96 -35.79
CA ILE A 350 -28.79 -5.60 -34.65
C ILE A 350 -27.36 -5.08 -34.51
N ALA A 351 -26.64 -4.95 -35.63
CA ALA A 351 -25.32 -4.33 -35.64
C ALA A 351 -25.36 -2.90 -35.09
N ALA A 352 -26.37 -2.11 -35.46
CA ALA A 352 -26.56 -0.76 -34.93
C ALA A 352 -26.89 -0.74 -33.42
N SER A 353 -27.69 -1.70 -32.93
CA SER A 353 -28.02 -1.83 -31.50
C SER A 353 -26.81 -2.28 -30.66
N VAL A 354 -26.02 -3.23 -31.17
CA VAL A 354 -24.74 -3.67 -30.56
C VAL A 354 -23.74 -2.52 -30.54
N VAL A 355 -23.57 -1.79 -31.64
CA VAL A 355 -22.68 -0.61 -31.72
C VAL A 355 -23.14 0.51 -30.78
N SER A 356 -24.45 0.75 -30.64
CA SER A 356 -25.03 1.71 -29.69
C SER A 356 -24.75 1.32 -28.23
N THR A 357 -24.89 0.02 -27.89
CA THR A 357 -24.58 -0.51 -26.56
C THR A 357 -23.07 -0.43 -26.26
N THR A 358 -22.24 -0.65 -27.28
CA THR A 358 -20.78 -0.46 -27.23
C THR A 358 -20.42 1.02 -27.04
N ALA A 359 -21.19 1.95 -27.60
CA ALA A 359 -20.99 3.40 -27.43
C ALA A 359 -21.35 3.92 -26.02
N ALA A 360 -22.07 3.15 -25.21
CA ALA A 360 -22.31 3.46 -23.80
C ALA A 360 -21.12 3.09 -22.88
N LEU A 361 -20.16 2.29 -23.37
CA LEU A 361 -18.97 1.86 -22.61
C LEU A 361 -18.17 2.99 -21.97
N PRO A 362 -17.92 4.14 -22.63
CA PRO A 362 -17.16 5.23 -22.01
C PRO A 362 -17.89 5.84 -20.81
N LYS A 363 -19.23 5.92 -20.83
CA LYS A 363 -20.03 6.46 -19.71
C LYS A 363 -20.10 5.51 -18.52
N ILE A 364 -20.22 4.21 -18.78
CA ILE A 364 -20.21 3.18 -17.73
C ILE A 364 -18.82 3.07 -17.11
N ALA A 365 -17.76 3.09 -17.93
CA ALA A 365 -16.39 3.14 -17.46
C ALA A 365 -16.12 4.38 -16.58
N GLU A 366 -16.69 5.54 -16.93
CA GLU A 366 -16.58 6.78 -16.16
C GLU A 366 -17.36 6.73 -14.83
N GLN A 367 -18.60 6.23 -14.82
CA GLN A 367 -19.38 6.02 -13.59
C GLN A 367 -18.72 5.04 -12.62
N ILE A 368 -18.05 4.00 -13.15
CA ILE A 368 -17.31 3.02 -12.37
C ILE A 368 -15.97 3.59 -11.88
N ARG A 369 -15.29 4.39 -12.70
CA ARG A 369 -14.06 5.12 -12.31
C ARG A 369 -14.30 6.03 -11.10
N GLN A 370 -15.48 6.62 -11.01
CA GLN A 370 -15.92 7.44 -9.88
C GLN A 370 -16.18 6.64 -8.57
N SER A 371 -16.23 5.31 -8.62
CA SER A 371 -16.51 4.44 -7.45
C SER A 371 -15.27 3.79 -6.80
N GLY A 372 -14.08 3.95 -7.40
CA GLY A 372 -12.77 3.91 -6.72
C GLY A 372 -12.29 2.60 -6.05
N THR A 373 -12.83 1.40 -6.30
CA THR A 373 -12.55 0.22 -5.43
C THR A 373 -12.22 -1.13 -6.11
N PHE A 374 -11.88 -1.19 -7.41
CA PHE A 374 -11.67 -2.49 -8.09
C PHE A 374 -10.43 -2.57 -8.99
N SER A 375 -9.76 -3.74 -8.99
CA SER A 375 -8.69 -4.08 -9.94
C SER A 375 -9.24 -4.19 -11.38
N SER A 376 -8.47 -3.73 -12.37
CA SER A 376 -8.87 -3.63 -13.79
C SER A 376 -9.43 -4.94 -14.41
N GLU A 377 -8.89 -6.11 -14.05
CA GLU A 377 -9.37 -7.42 -14.53
C GLU A 377 -10.80 -7.74 -14.05
N LYS A 378 -11.12 -7.40 -12.80
CA LYS A 378 -12.48 -7.58 -12.24
C LYS A 378 -13.47 -6.68 -12.97
N LEU A 379 -13.08 -5.45 -13.26
CA LEU A 379 -13.91 -4.48 -13.99
C LEU A 379 -14.17 -4.91 -15.43
N ALA A 380 -13.14 -5.40 -16.13
CA ALA A 380 -13.30 -5.92 -17.49
C ALA A 380 -14.25 -7.13 -17.54
N THR A 381 -14.12 -8.05 -16.58
CA THR A 381 -14.99 -9.22 -16.48
C THR A 381 -16.44 -8.82 -16.18
N GLN A 382 -16.66 -7.87 -15.26
CA GLN A 382 -17.99 -7.36 -14.97
C GLN A 382 -18.60 -6.68 -16.21
N ALA A 383 -17.88 -5.73 -16.82
CA ALA A 383 -18.36 -5.03 -18.02
C ALA A 383 -18.73 -6.00 -19.15
N SER A 384 -17.93 -7.06 -19.36
CA SER A 384 -18.26 -8.12 -20.32
C SER A 384 -19.57 -8.83 -20.00
N LEU A 385 -19.82 -9.18 -18.74
CA LEU A 385 -21.06 -9.84 -18.31
C LEU A 385 -22.30 -8.93 -18.48
N TRP A 386 -22.16 -7.64 -18.17
CA TRP A 386 -23.22 -6.65 -18.40
C TRP A 386 -23.53 -6.49 -19.89
N ASN A 387 -22.51 -6.44 -20.74
CA ASN A 387 -22.70 -6.36 -22.19
C ASN A 387 -23.35 -7.62 -22.75
N SER A 388 -22.91 -8.81 -22.34
CA SER A 388 -23.55 -10.07 -22.73
C SER A 388 -25.02 -10.09 -22.30
N ALA A 389 -25.35 -9.59 -21.10
CA ALA A 389 -26.74 -9.51 -20.65
C ALA A 389 -27.58 -8.54 -21.51
N ALA A 390 -27.02 -7.39 -21.87
CA ALA A 390 -27.69 -6.43 -22.76
C ALA A 390 -27.95 -7.01 -24.15
N VAL A 391 -26.98 -7.73 -24.73
CA VAL A 391 -27.14 -8.41 -26.02
C VAL A 391 -28.21 -9.50 -25.94
N ALA A 392 -28.22 -10.29 -24.86
CA ALA A 392 -29.24 -11.32 -24.65
C ALA A 392 -30.65 -10.71 -24.50
N ASN A 393 -30.80 -9.61 -23.75
CA ASN A 393 -32.07 -8.90 -23.61
C ASN A 393 -32.59 -8.40 -24.95
N GLU A 394 -31.72 -7.82 -25.76
CA GLU A 394 -32.10 -7.32 -27.08
C GLU A 394 -32.48 -8.46 -28.03
N ALA A 395 -31.76 -9.59 -27.98
CA ALA A 395 -32.12 -10.79 -28.74
C ALA A 395 -33.51 -11.31 -28.35
N VAL A 396 -33.87 -11.33 -27.06
CA VAL A 396 -35.25 -11.66 -26.62
C VAL A 396 -36.27 -10.68 -27.22
N ARG A 397 -36.00 -9.37 -27.11
CA ARG A 397 -36.90 -8.31 -27.60
C ARG A 397 -37.15 -8.38 -29.10
N LEU A 398 -36.12 -8.75 -29.87
CA LEU A 398 -36.18 -8.85 -31.33
C LEU A 398 -36.74 -10.20 -31.84
N GLY A 399 -37.14 -11.11 -30.94
CA GLY A 399 -37.68 -12.41 -31.35
C GLY A 399 -36.60 -13.43 -31.77
N TYR A 400 -35.39 -13.28 -31.24
CA TYR A 400 -34.23 -14.16 -31.44
C TYR A 400 -33.89 -14.95 -30.17
N PRO A 401 -34.80 -15.80 -29.67
CA PRO A 401 -34.67 -16.31 -28.33
C PRO A 401 -33.62 -17.43 -28.24
N ASP A 402 -33.28 -18.09 -29.35
CA ASP A 402 -32.20 -19.09 -29.40
C ASP A 402 -30.83 -18.43 -29.17
N GLN A 403 -30.58 -17.24 -29.76
CA GLN A 403 -29.37 -16.46 -29.49
C GLN A 403 -29.31 -16.01 -28.04
N ALA A 404 -30.44 -15.55 -27.48
CA ALA A 404 -30.50 -15.19 -26.06
C ALA A 404 -30.16 -16.38 -25.14
N ALA A 405 -30.65 -17.59 -25.47
CA ALA A 405 -30.35 -18.81 -24.74
C ALA A 405 -28.86 -19.19 -24.81
N GLN A 406 -28.21 -19.01 -25.95
CA GLN A 406 -26.77 -19.24 -26.10
C GLN A 406 -25.95 -18.28 -25.24
N VAL A 407 -26.25 -16.98 -25.31
CA VAL A 407 -25.53 -15.97 -24.52
C VAL A 407 -25.71 -16.21 -23.02
N ALA A 408 -26.93 -16.55 -22.58
CA ALA A 408 -27.18 -16.90 -21.20
C ALA A 408 -26.46 -18.18 -20.74
N THR A 409 -26.29 -19.16 -21.63
CA THR A 409 -25.49 -20.36 -21.35
C THR A 409 -24.03 -20.01 -21.06
N GLU A 410 -23.44 -19.10 -21.83
CA GLU A 410 -22.07 -18.62 -21.58
C GLU A 410 -21.98 -17.81 -20.28
N ILE A 411 -22.94 -16.94 -19.99
CA ILE A 411 -23.02 -16.24 -18.69
C ILE A 411 -23.09 -17.25 -17.52
N SER A 412 -23.89 -18.32 -17.66
CA SER A 412 -23.98 -19.40 -16.66
C SER A 412 -22.63 -20.08 -16.43
N LYS A 413 -21.94 -20.47 -17.51
CA LYS A 413 -20.61 -21.11 -17.42
C LYS A 413 -19.59 -20.20 -16.72
N VAL A 414 -19.57 -18.90 -17.06
CA VAL A 414 -18.69 -17.94 -16.40
C VAL A 414 -19.05 -17.79 -14.92
N GLY A 415 -20.34 -17.73 -14.58
CA GLY A 415 -20.81 -17.65 -13.20
C GLY A 415 -20.43 -18.88 -12.36
N GLU A 416 -20.64 -20.08 -12.91
CA GLU A 416 -20.27 -21.35 -12.27
C GLU A 416 -18.75 -21.49 -12.09
N ALA A 417 -17.96 -21.17 -13.11
CA ALA A 417 -16.49 -21.19 -13.03
C ALA A 417 -15.94 -20.13 -12.05
N ALA A 418 -16.56 -18.94 -12.00
CA ALA A 418 -16.22 -17.92 -11.02
C ALA A 418 -16.50 -18.39 -9.59
N ALA A 419 -17.66 -19.00 -9.35
CA ALA A 419 -18.00 -19.57 -8.05
C ALA A 419 -17.02 -20.68 -7.64
N ALA A 420 -16.72 -21.63 -8.54
CA ALA A 420 -15.78 -22.72 -8.29
C ALA A 420 -14.35 -22.24 -7.96
N THR A 421 -13.96 -21.06 -8.44
CA THR A 421 -12.64 -20.45 -8.17
C THR A 421 -12.66 -19.44 -7.01
N GLY A 422 -13.75 -19.37 -6.24
CA GLY A 422 -13.89 -18.44 -5.10
C GLY A 422 -14.09 -16.97 -5.49
N ARG A 423 -14.31 -16.67 -6.78
CA ARG A 423 -14.60 -15.32 -7.29
C ARG A 423 -16.10 -15.00 -7.15
N ILE A 424 -16.59 -14.99 -5.91
CA ILE A 424 -18.01 -14.90 -5.56
C ILE A 424 -18.69 -13.65 -6.13
N GLU A 425 -18.03 -12.49 -6.11
CA GLU A 425 -18.60 -11.25 -6.65
C GLU A 425 -18.84 -11.31 -8.17
N THR A 426 -17.93 -11.95 -8.92
CA THR A 426 -18.12 -12.19 -10.36
C THR A 426 -19.30 -13.13 -10.61
N ALA A 427 -19.43 -14.19 -9.80
CA ALA A 427 -20.56 -15.11 -9.88
C ALA A 427 -21.89 -14.44 -9.55
N LYS A 428 -21.91 -13.51 -8.58
CA LYS A 428 -23.09 -12.69 -8.26
C LYS A 428 -23.49 -11.80 -9.42
N VAL A 429 -22.53 -11.16 -10.10
CA VAL A 429 -22.82 -10.36 -11.29
C VAL A 429 -23.41 -11.22 -12.41
N ALA A 430 -22.83 -12.39 -12.68
CA ALA A 430 -23.40 -13.34 -13.66
C ALA A 430 -24.84 -13.77 -13.30
N LYS A 431 -25.11 -14.03 -12.02
CA LYS A 431 -26.46 -14.33 -11.52
C LYS A 431 -27.43 -13.15 -11.76
N SER A 432 -27.03 -11.93 -11.42
CA SER A 432 -27.82 -10.72 -11.65
C SER A 432 -28.08 -10.46 -13.13
N SER A 433 -27.09 -10.68 -13.99
CA SER A 433 -27.22 -10.62 -15.44
C SER A 433 -28.26 -11.62 -15.96
N LEU A 434 -28.24 -12.88 -15.50
CA LEU A 434 -29.26 -13.87 -15.86
C LEU A 434 -30.66 -13.47 -15.38
N ALA A 435 -30.78 -12.91 -14.18
CA ALA A 435 -32.05 -12.43 -13.66
C ALA A 435 -32.65 -11.29 -14.51
N GLN A 436 -31.81 -10.40 -15.06
CA GLN A 436 -32.26 -9.36 -16.00
C GLN A 436 -32.80 -9.97 -17.31
N ILE A 437 -32.14 -11.00 -17.85
CA ILE A 437 -32.59 -11.72 -19.06
C ILE A 437 -33.93 -12.42 -18.82
N ILE A 438 -34.10 -13.05 -17.65
CA ILE A 438 -35.37 -13.70 -17.28
C ILE A 438 -36.52 -12.70 -17.15
N ALA A 439 -36.24 -11.45 -16.76
CA ALA A 439 -37.25 -10.41 -16.61
C ALA A 439 -37.73 -9.83 -17.95
N ALA A 440 -37.01 -10.06 -19.06
CA ALA A 440 -37.42 -9.62 -20.38
C ALA A 440 -38.65 -10.45 -20.85
N PRO A 441 -39.75 -9.80 -21.27
CA PRO A 441 -40.94 -10.51 -21.73
C PRO A 441 -40.64 -11.28 -23.02
N ALA A 442 -40.75 -12.61 -22.97
CA ALA A 442 -40.65 -13.48 -24.13
C ALA A 442 -42.07 -13.93 -24.52
N GLU A 443 -42.57 -13.46 -25.66
CA GLU A 443 -43.92 -13.82 -26.13
C GLU A 443 -43.95 -15.21 -26.81
N GLY A 444 -45.07 -15.91 -26.64
CA GLY A 444 -45.37 -17.17 -27.32
C GLY A 444 -44.73 -18.44 -26.72
N PRO A 445 -45.07 -19.63 -27.27
CA PRO A 445 -44.65 -20.92 -26.71
C PRO A 445 -43.13 -21.13 -26.70
N ARG A 446 -42.42 -20.58 -27.70
CA ARG A 446 -40.96 -20.65 -27.78
C ARG A 446 -40.29 -19.79 -26.70
N GLY A 447 -40.84 -18.60 -26.43
CA GLY A 447 -40.39 -17.73 -25.35
C GLY A 447 -40.54 -18.37 -23.97
N ALA A 448 -41.65 -19.09 -23.75
CA ALA A 448 -41.89 -19.81 -22.48
C ALA A 448 -40.82 -20.87 -22.19
N LYS A 449 -40.44 -21.68 -23.18
CA LYS A 449 -39.37 -22.69 -23.04
C LYS A 449 -38.03 -22.05 -22.70
N ILE A 450 -37.70 -20.94 -23.35
CA ILE A 450 -36.41 -20.27 -23.14
C ILE A 450 -36.37 -19.60 -21.76
N ALA A 451 -37.49 -19.04 -21.29
CA ALA A 451 -37.59 -18.58 -19.92
C ALA A 451 -37.39 -19.71 -18.88
N GLU A 452 -37.77 -20.95 -19.19
CA GLU A 452 -37.49 -22.12 -18.35
C GLU A 452 -36.00 -22.46 -18.33
N ASP A 453 -35.35 -22.55 -19.51
CA ASP A 453 -33.90 -22.82 -19.63
C ASP A 453 -33.04 -21.75 -18.95
N LEU A 454 -33.47 -20.48 -19.03
CA LEU A 454 -32.82 -19.35 -18.35
C LEU A 454 -32.94 -19.45 -16.83
N ARG A 455 -34.13 -19.82 -16.31
CA ARG A 455 -34.31 -20.06 -14.87
C ARG A 455 -33.44 -21.21 -14.37
N ALA A 456 -33.33 -22.29 -15.13
CA ALA A 456 -32.44 -23.40 -14.79
C ALA A 456 -30.97 -22.95 -14.72
N SER A 457 -30.51 -22.11 -15.66
CA SER A 457 -29.16 -21.55 -15.65
C SER A 457 -28.92 -20.61 -14.46
N HIS A 458 -29.89 -19.74 -14.14
CA HIS A 458 -29.83 -18.90 -12.95
C HIS A 458 -29.72 -19.73 -11.65
N GLU A 459 -30.48 -20.83 -11.54
CA GLU A 459 -30.46 -21.71 -10.37
C GLU A 459 -29.13 -22.47 -10.22
N ARG A 460 -28.51 -22.88 -11.34
CA ARG A 460 -27.15 -23.48 -11.33
C ARG A 460 -26.11 -22.52 -10.76
N VAL A 461 -26.08 -21.27 -11.24
CA VAL A 461 -25.17 -20.24 -10.73
C VAL A 461 -25.45 -19.95 -9.25
N ALA A 462 -26.73 -19.86 -8.86
CA ALA A 462 -27.10 -19.67 -7.46
C ALA A 462 -26.63 -20.81 -6.54
N SER A 463 -26.80 -22.05 -6.99
CA SER A 463 -26.33 -23.26 -6.29
C SER A 463 -24.81 -23.30 -6.19
N ALA A 464 -24.11 -22.93 -7.27
CA ALA A 464 -22.64 -22.84 -7.28
C ALA A 464 -22.13 -21.77 -6.29
N ILE A 465 -22.78 -20.61 -6.21
CA ILE A 465 -22.47 -19.58 -5.19
C ILE A 465 -22.71 -20.11 -3.78
N ALA A 466 -23.83 -20.80 -3.54
CA ALA A 466 -24.13 -21.37 -2.22
C ALA A 466 -23.07 -22.41 -1.80
N LEU A 467 -22.69 -23.31 -2.72
CA LEU A 467 -21.63 -24.29 -2.50
C LEU A 467 -20.29 -23.61 -2.24
N ALA A 468 -19.93 -22.62 -3.05
CA ALA A 468 -18.67 -21.88 -2.91
C ALA A 468 -18.64 -21.05 -1.63
N ASN A 469 -19.76 -20.48 -1.17
CA ASN A 469 -19.84 -19.85 0.14
C ASN A 469 -19.69 -20.87 1.28
N THR A 470 -20.23 -22.08 1.10
CA THR A 470 -20.07 -23.19 2.08
C THR A 470 -18.61 -23.68 2.12
N GLN A 471 -17.92 -23.70 0.98
CA GLN A 471 -16.51 -24.07 0.90
C GLN A 471 -15.56 -22.94 1.32
N SER A 472 -15.85 -21.69 0.97
CA SER A 472 -15.04 -20.52 1.34
C SER A 472 -15.22 -20.13 2.81
N SER A 473 -16.34 -20.48 3.44
CA SER A 473 -16.49 -20.44 4.89
C SER A 473 -15.71 -21.55 5.61
N ALA A 474 -15.08 -22.47 4.87
CA ALA A 474 -14.05 -23.36 5.40
C ALA A 474 -12.67 -22.67 5.50
N THR A 475 -12.60 -21.34 5.59
CA THR A 475 -11.47 -20.70 6.27
C THR A 475 -11.30 -21.37 7.62
N LYS A 476 -10.18 -22.07 7.78
CA LYS A 476 -9.86 -22.79 9.02
C LYS A 476 -10.04 -21.82 10.19
N PRO A 477 -10.84 -22.17 11.22
CA PRO A 477 -11.07 -21.29 12.35
C PRO A 477 -9.75 -20.81 12.96
N ARG A 478 -9.64 -19.50 13.17
CA ARG A 478 -8.45 -18.88 13.75
C ARG A 478 -8.61 -18.72 15.25
N VAL A 479 -7.61 -19.16 16.01
CA VAL A 479 -7.60 -19.07 17.47
C VAL A 479 -6.41 -18.22 17.90
N TYR A 480 -6.67 -17.04 18.45
CA TYR A 480 -5.63 -16.17 19.02
C TYR A 480 -5.42 -16.53 20.49
N LEU A 481 -4.16 -16.70 20.91
CA LEU A 481 -3.82 -17.06 22.28
C LEU A 481 -3.25 -15.84 23.02
N HIS A 482 -3.93 -15.41 24.08
CA HIS A 482 -3.52 -14.30 24.94
C HIS A 482 -3.12 -14.83 26.32
N ILE A 483 -1.87 -14.59 26.72
CA ILE A 483 -1.34 -14.94 28.05
C ILE A 483 -1.21 -13.70 28.94
N GLY A 484 -1.49 -13.88 30.23
CA GLY A 484 -1.39 -12.83 31.24
C GLY A 484 0.03 -12.60 31.76
N GLY A 485 1.02 -13.38 31.33
CA GLY A 485 2.41 -13.22 31.71
C GLY A 485 3.30 -14.26 31.03
N GLU A 486 4.60 -13.99 30.97
CA GLU A 486 5.54 -14.81 30.20
C GLU A 486 5.73 -16.22 30.78
N SER A 487 5.52 -16.37 32.10
CA SER A 487 5.53 -17.68 32.78
C SER A 487 4.50 -18.65 32.21
N GLN A 488 3.42 -18.17 31.60
CA GLN A 488 2.37 -19.01 31.00
C GLN A 488 2.71 -19.49 29.58
N ARG A 489 3.76 -18.94 28.92
CA ARG A 489 4.02 -19.22 27.50
C ARG A 489 4.28 -20.70 27.21
N SER A 490 5.08 -21.37 28.04
CA SER A 490 5.40 -22.79 27.82
C SER A 490 4.14 -23.67 27.84
N SER A 491 3.21 -23.41 28.76
CA SER A 491 1.95 -24.15 28.84
C SER A 491 1.03 -23.79 27.67
N ALA A 492 0.98 -22.51 27.28
CA ALA A 492 0.22 -22.06 26.11
C ALA A 492 0.76 -22.66 24.79
N ALA A 493 2.07 -22.89 24.65
CA ALA A 493 2.67 -23.54 23.48
C ALA A 493 2.21 -25.00 23.32
N GLY A 494 2.01 -25.72 24.42
CA GLY A 494 1.39 -27.05 24.38
C GLY A 494 -0.05 -27.02 23.86
N ILE A 495 -0.81 -25.98 24.23
CA ILE A 495 -2.19 -25.77 23.75
C ILE A 495 -2.20 -25.36 22.27
N GLU A 496 -1.29 -24.49 21.84
CA GLU A 496 -1.10 -24.11 20.44
C GLU A 496 -0.92 -25.34 19.56
N ALA A 497 -0.01 -26.24 19.92
CA ALA A 497 0.23 -27.49 19.18
C ALA A 497 -1.01 -28.39 19.14
N ALA A 498 -1.76 -28.48 20.24
CA ALA A 498 -3.00 -29.27 20.30
C ALA A 498 -4.11 -28.69 19.40
N LEU A 499 -4.27 -27.37 19.38
CA LEU A 499 -5.22 -26.68 18.51
C LEU A 499 -4.83 -26.81 17.03
N GLN A 500 -3.56 -26.63 16.68
CA GLN A 500 -3.06 -26.82 15.32
C GLN A 500 -3.30 -28.26 14.83
N SER A 501 -3.06 -29.26 15.70
CA SER A 501 -3.32 -30.68 15.39
C SER A 501 -4.81 -30.98 15.19
N ALA A 502 -5.70 -30.21 15.82
CA ALA A 502 -7.14 -30.30 15.64
C ALA A 502 -7.65 -29.50 14.42
N GLY A 503 -6.76 -28.95 13.59
CA GLY A 503 -7.11 -28.28 12.33
C GLY A 503 -7.37 -26.78 12.45
N PHE A 504 -7.14 -26.18 13.62
CA PHE A 504 -7.24 -24.73 13.83
C PHE A 504 -5.98 -24.01 13.33
N VAL A 505 -6.14 -22.76 12.91
CA VAL A 505 -5.00 -21.88 12.63
C VAL A 505 -4.71 -21.07 13.89
N VAL A 506 -3.51 -21.17 14.44
CA VAL A 506 -3.07 -20.44 15.63
C VAL A 506 -1.94 -19.50 15.21
N PRO A 507 -2.19 -18.19 15.05
CA PRO A 507 -1.16 -17.26 14.55
C PRO A 507 0.03 -17.06 15.50
N GLY A 508 -0.15 -17.32 16.79
CA GLY A 508 0.88 -17.25 17.81
C GLY A 508 0.34 -16.92 19.19
N ILE A 509 1.26 -16.77 20.15
CA ILE A 509 0.95 -16.48 21.56
C ILE A 509 1.36 -15.05 21.91
N GLN A 510 0.40 -14.22 22.31
CA GLN A 510 0.60 -12.82 22.66
C GLN A 510 0.54 -12.60 24.18
N ASN A 511 1.55 -11.93 24.73
CA ASN A 511 1.52 -11.48 26.13
C ASN A 511 0.78 -10.13 26.23
N VAL A 512 -0.29 -10.10 27.02
CA VAL A 512 -1.18 -8.94 27.17
C VAL A 512 -1.08 -8.27 28.54
N LEU A 513 -0.09 -8.67 29.37
CA LEU A 513 0.16 -8.05 30.67
C LEU A 513 0.39 -6.54 30.52
N GLY A 514 -0.37 -5.75 31.28
CA GLY A 514 -0.33 -4.29 31.23
C GLY A 514 -0.99 -3.65 30.01
N ARG A 515 -1.52 -4.44 29.07
CA ARG A 515 -2.19 -3.95 27.84
C ARG A 515 -3.70 -4.19 27.85
N ALA A 516 -4.15 -5.24 28.54
CA ALA A 516 -5.56 -5.60 28.62
C ALA A 516 -5.90 -6.22 29.99
N TYR A 517 -7.20 -6.28 30.29
CA TYR A 517 -7.70 -7.01 31.45
C TYR A 517 -7.49 -8.51 31.28
N ILE A 518 -6.80 -9.14 32.24
CA ILE A 518 -6.58 -10.59 32.29
C ILE A 518 -7.66 -11.21 33.18
N PRO A 519 -8.49 -12.13 32.67
CA PRO A 519 -9.53 -12.78 33.48
C PRO A 519 -8.91 -13.65 34.59
N ASP A 520 -9.71 -14.04 35.58
CA ASP A 520 -9.22 -14.92 36.65
C ASP A 520 -9.12 -16.39 36.20
N THR A 521 -10.02 -16.82 35.30
CA THR A 521 -10.02 -18.14 34.66
C THR A 521 -9.89 -18.03 33.15
N ALA A 522 -9.69 -19.16 32.45
CA ALA A 522 -9.58 -19.12 30.98
C ALA A 522 -10.92 -18.77 30.33
N GLU A 523 -10.89 -17.95 29.28
CA GLU A 523 -12.06 -17.65 28.46
C GLU A 523 -11.80 -17.97 26.99
N VAL A 524 -12.70 -18.75 26.37
CA VAL A 524 -12.76 -18.93 24.92
C VAL A 524 -13.84 -17.99 24.39
N ARG A 525 -13.42 -16.87 23.81
CA ARG A 525 -14.31 -15.84 23.27
C ARG A 525 -14.68 -16.14 21.83
N TYR A 526 -15.94 -15.92 21.50
CA TYR A 526 -16.47 -16.03 20.13
C TYR A 526 -17.39 -14.85 19.82
N PHE A 527 -17.46 -14.46 18.55
CA PHE A 527 -18.06 -13.18 18.13
C PHE A 527 -19.37 -13.31 17.34
N VAL A 528 -19.80 -14.53 17.02
CA VAL A 528 -21.04 -14.78 16.28
C VAL A 528 -21.91 -15.79 17.04
N TYR A 529 -23.07 -15.33 17.48
CA TYR A 529 -24.04 -16.13 18.25
C TYR A 529 -25.32 -16.37 17.44
N PRO A 530 -25.84 -17.61 17.40
CA PRO A 530 -25.34 -18.81 18.08
C PRO A 530 -24.30 -19.64 17.30
N GLN A 531 -24.00 -19.26 16.05
CA GLN A 531 -23.32 -20.11 15.07
C GLN A 531 -21.93 -20.58 15.51
N SER A 532 -21.15 -19.73 16.20
CA SER A 532 -19.78 -20.06 16.59
C SER A 532 -19.68 -20.72 17.97
N LYS A 533 -20.77 -20.84 18.73
CA LYS A 533 -20.74 -21.38 20.10
C LYS A 533 -20.22 -22.82 20.14
N THR A 534 -20.73 -23.70 19.27
CA THR A 534 -20.32 -25.12 19.23
C THR A 534 -18.80 -25.25 19.01
N LYS A 535 -18.23 -24.42 18.15
CA LYS A 535 -16.79 -24.43 17.86
C LYS A 535 -15.96 -23.87 19.03
N ALA A 536 -16.48 -22.87 19.74
CA ALA A 536 -15.87 -22.38 20.98
C ALA A 536 -15.84 -23.45 22.08
N ASP A 537 -16.92 -24.24 22.20
CA ASP A 537 -17.00 -25.35 23.15
C ASP A 537 -16.02 -26.49 22.78
N GLU A 538 -15.81 -26.76 21.48
CA GLU A 538 -14.75 -27.68 21.02
C GLU A 538 -13.35 -27.19 21.40
N ILE A 539 -13.05 -25.91 21.21
CA ILE A 539 -11.77 -25.29 21.62
C ILE A 539 -11.60 -25.45 23.14
N LEU A 540 -12.63 -25.14 23.92
CA LEU A 540 -12.60 -25.29 25.38
C LEU A 540 -12.29 -26.74 25.81
N ALA A 541 -12.86 -27.73 25.11
CA ALA A 541 -12.57 -29.14 25.37
C ALA A 541 -11.10 -29.50 25.10
N ILE A 542 -10.50 -28.95 24.03
CA ILE A 542 -9.08 -29.12 23.71
C ILE A 542 -8.20 -28.51 24.80
N LEU A 543 -8.51 -27.27 25.22
CA LEU A 543 -7.81 -26.57 26.31
C LEU A 543 -7.84 -27.39 27.60
N THR A 544 -9.02 -27.91 27.97
CA THR A 544 -9.21 -28.72 29.18
C THR A 544 -8.37 -29.99 29.12
N LYS A 545 -8.38 -30.70 27.98
CA LYS A 545 -7.56 -31.91 27.76
C LYS A 545 -6.05 -31.62 27.85
N ALA A 546 -5.63 -30.41 27.48
CA ALA A 546 -4.25 -29.95 27.55
C ALA A 546 -3.85 -29.38 28.93
N GLY A 547 -4.71 -29.52 29.95
CA GLY A 547 -4.40 -29.16 31.34
C GLY A 547 -4.79 -27.73 31.73
N CYS A 548 -5.50 -26.99 30.88
CA CYS A 548 -6.11 -25.72 31.26
C CYS A 548 -7.27 -25.95 32.25
N LYS A 549 -7.29 -25.23 33.37
CA LYS A 549 -8.32 -25.35 34.41
C LYS A 549 -9.36 -24.23 34.30
N ASP A 550 -10.58 -24.56 34.71
CA ASP A 550 -11.70 -23.63 34.95
C ASP A 550 -12.07 -22.73 33.75
N GLY A 551 -11.88 -23.23 32.52
CA GLY A 551 -12.18 -22.48 31.31
C GLY A 551 -13.69 -22.37 31.03
N ARG A 552 -14.11 -21.30 30.35
CA ARG A 552 -15.49 -21.14 29.84
C ARG A 552 -15.55 -20.56 28.44
N SER A 553 -16.59 -20.90 27.68
CA SER A 553 -16.92 -20.21 26.43
C SER A 553 -17.71 -18.94 26.72
N SER A 554 -17.33 -17.81 26.11
CA SER A 554 -17.94 -16.50 26.35
C SER A 554 -18.31 -15.80 25.04
N TYR A 555 -19.57 -15.39 24.88
CA TYR A 555 -19.95 -14.56 23.74
C TYR A 555 -19.52 -13.12 23.98
N VAL A 556 -18.78 -12.55 23.02
CA VAL A 556 -18.41 -11.15 23.03
C VAL A 556 -18.99 -10.50 21.78
N LYS A 557 -19.86 -9.50 21.97
CA LYS A 557 -20.41 -8.74 20.84
C LYS A 557 -19.26 -7.94 20.20
N PRO A 558 -18.92 -8.16 18.92
CA PRO A 558 -17.84 -7.43 18.27
C PRO A 558 -18.20 -5.95 18.17
N SER A 559 -17.22 -5.07 18.36
CA SER A 559 -17.38 -3.64 18.10
C SER A 559 -17.44 -3.36 16.61
N ALA A 560 -17.91 -2.18 16.21
CA ALA A 560 -17.90 -1.76 14.81
C ALA A 560 -16.46 -1.76 14.22
N GLN A 561 -15.46 -1.46 15.04
CA GLN A 561 -14.05 -1.49 14.64
C GLN A 561 -13.55 -2.92 14.41
N ASP A 562 -13.96 -3.88 15.24
CA ASP A 562 -13.58 -5.29 15.05
C ASP A 562 -14.13 -5.84 13.74
N VAL A 563 -15.40 -5.53 13.43
CA VAL A 563 -16.03 -5.90 12.16
C VAL A 563 -15.34 -5.24 10.96
N ALA A 564 -14.89 -3.99 11.09
CA ALA A 564 -14.21 -3.27 10.02
C ALA A 564 -12.77 -3.77 9.78
N THR A 565 -12.07 -4.16 10.84
CA THR A 565 -10.66 -4.61 10.76
C THR A 565 -10.51 -6.10 10.48
N SER A 566 -11.56 -6.89 10.75
CA SER A 566 -11.56 -8.33 10.60
C SER A 566 -12.73 -8.79 9.74
N SER A 567 -12.48 -8.93 8.43
CA SER A 567 -13.48 -9.42 7.47
C SER A 567 -13.94 -10.86 7.75
N ASP A 568 -13.18 -11.62 8.54
CA ASP A 568 -13.44 -13.01 8.87
C ASP A 568 -13.72 -13.24 10.37
N ILE A 569 -14.16 -12.21 11.08
CA ILE A 569 -14.51 -12.24 12.51
C ILE A 569 -15.51 -13.35 12.88
N SER A 570 -16.29 -13.84 11.92
CA SER A 570 -17.19 -14.98 12.09
C SER A 570 -16.48 -16.31 12.35
N THR A 571 -15.21 -16.42 11.94
CA THR A 571 -14.35 -17.59 12.13
C THR A 571 -13.23 -17.35 13.17
N HIS A 572 -13.29 -16.20 13.87
CA HIS A 572 -12.32 -15.82 14.89
C HIS A 572 -12.74 -16.31 16.28
N PHE A 573 -11.75 -16.80 17.00
CA PHE A 573 -11.85 -17.18 18.39
C PHE A 573 -10.65 -16.60 19.13
N GLU A 574 -10.85 -16.18 20.37
CA GLU A 574 -9.76 -15.75 21.23
C GLU A 574 -9.75 -16.61 22.48
N VAL A 575 -8.58 -17.10 22.87
CA VAL A 575 -8.36 -17.75 24.16
C VAL A 575 -7.60 -16.78 25.04
N TRP A 576 -8.25 -16.35 26.11
CA TRP A 576 -7.65 -15.53 27.14
C TRP A 576 -7.31 -16.41 28.33
N PHE A 577 -6.03 -16.71 28.52
CA PHE A 577 -5.56 -17.44 29.68
C PHE A 577 -5.61 -16.53 30.90
N GLY A 578 -6.46 -16.89 31.84
CA GLY A 578 -6.57 -16.20 33.11
C GLY A 578 -5.41 -16.49 34.05
N LYS A 579 -5.37 -15.77 35.16
CA LYS A 579 -4.31 -15.87 36.18
C LYS A 579 -4.14 -17.31 36.71
N ASN A 580 -5.25 -18.05 36.80
CA ASN A 580 -5.27 -19.40 37.38
C ASN A 580 -5.34 -20.54 36.34
N SER A 581 -5.25 -20.23 35.04
CA SER A 581 -5.51 -21.20 33.96
C SER A 581 -4.60 -22.44 33.97
N PHE A 582 -3.38 -22.33 34.52
CA PHE A 582 -2.40 -23.42 34.56
C PHE A 582 -2.10 -23.89 36.00
N GLY A 583 -3.00 -23.59 36.94
CA GLY A 583 -2.76 -23.78 38.37
C GLY A 583 -1.91 -22.67 38.98
N SER A 584 -1.82 -22.65 40.31
CA SER A 584 -1.00 -21.69 41.06
C SER A 584 0.49 -22.01 40.84
N GLN A 585 1.06 -21.58 39.71
CA GLN A 585 2.49 -21.37 39.65
C GLN A 585 2.80 -20.33 40.72
N GLY A 586 3.49 -20.75 41.77
CA GLY A 586 3.62 -20.01 43.02
C GLY A 586 3.93 -18.55 42.78
N ARG A 587 3.22 -17.67 43.50
CA ARG A 587 3.55 -16.25 43.62
C ARG A 587 5.05 -16.18 43.98
N GLN A 588 5.90 -15.88 43.01
CA GLN A 588 7.28 -15.48 43.23
C GLN A 588 7.37 -13.97 43.15
#